data_AF-A0A8T6FZT0-F1
#
_entry.id   AF-A0A8T6FZT0-F1
#
_cell.length_a   1.000
_cell.length_b   1.000
_cell.length_c   1.000
_cell.angle_alpha   90.00
_cell.angle_beta   90.00
_cell.angle_gamma   90.00
#
_symmetry.space_group_name_H-M   'P 1'
#
loop_
_entity.id
_entity.type
_entity.pdbx_description
1 polymer ?
#
loop_
_entity_poly.entity_id
_entity_poly.type
_entity_poly.pdbx_seq_one_letter_code
_entity_poly.pdbx_strand_id
1 'polypeptide(L)'
;MDHDESPTNGSGGKKCDFIFIGDEGDSSWIAPLELKRGKLRAKEMLAQLQAGAKIAERIVPHNDRARFRPIAVYGGKAHLAERKRLSSNRVRFRSQKNRVALVRCGTSLLGALKKRT
;
A
#
# COMPACT_ATOMS: atom_id res chain seq x y z
N MET A 1 -15.75 -27.64 25.73
CA MET A 1 -14.54 -27.99 24.96
C MET A 1 -14.06 -26.70 24.35
N ASP A 2 -13.23 -25.98 25.09
CA ASP A 2 -12.65 -24.71 24.70
C ASP A 2 -11.54 -24.99 23.69
N HIS A 3 -11.73 -24.56 22.44
CA HIS A 3 -10.67 -24.57 21.46
C HIS A 3 -9.70 -23.42 21.77
N ASP A 4 -8.62 -23.79 22.43
CA ASP A 4 -7.40 -23.03 22.61
C ASP A 4 -6.77 -22.76 21.23
N GLU A 5 -7.15 -21.65 20.60
CA GLU A 5 -6.47 -21.12 19.41
C GLU A 5 -5.10 -20.57 19.82
N SER A 6 -4.14 -21.49 19.98
CA SER A 6 -2.72 -21.15 20.01
C SER A 6 -2.36 -20.37 18.73
N PRO A 7 -1.77 -19.15 18.82
CA PRO A 7 -1.41 -18.39 17.64
C PRO A 7 -0.31 -19.15 16.92
N THR A 8 -0.66 -19.70 15.75
CA THR A 8 0.31 -20.29 14.84
C THR A 8 1.43 -19.30 14.62
N ASN A 9 2.67 -19.74 14.91
CA ASN A 9 3.91 -19.05 14.53
C ASN A 9 4.00 -19.03 13.01
N GLY A 10 3.17 -18.20 12.37
CA GLY A 10 3.16 -18.01 10.93
C GLY A 10 4.49 -17.39 10.52
N SER A 11 5.16 -18.02 9.56
CA SER A 11 6.32 -17.45 8.87
C SER A 11 5.99 -16.02 8.43
N GLY A 12 6.47 -15.04 9.22
CA GLY A 12 6.00 -13.66 9.23
C GLY A 12 6.42 -12.89 7.99
N GLY A 13 5.82 -13.20 6.85
CA GLY A 13 5.95 -12.43 5.63
C GLY A 13 5.56 -10.97 5.89
N LYS A 14 6.22 -10.03 5.20
CA LYS A 14 5.84 -8.62 5.27
C LYS A 14 4.39 -8.49 4.80
N LYS A 15 3.53 -7.88 5.62
CA LYS A 15 2.12 -7.60 5.30
C LYS A 15 1.96 -6.08 5.15
N CYS A 16 1.07 -5.65 4.25
CA CYS A 16 0.55 -4.29 4.27
C CYS A 16 -0.55 -4.18 5.33
N ASP A 17 -0.75 -2.99 5.87
CA ASP A 17 -1.82 -2.76 6.85
C ASP A 17 -3.22 -2.88 6.20
N PHE A 18 -3.44 -2.28 5.03
CA PHE A 18 -4.75 -2.29 4.36
C PHE A 18 -4.64 -2.40 2.84
N ILE A 19 -5.71 -2.88 2.20
CA ILE A 19 -5.92 -2.81 0.76
C ILE A 19 -7.29 -2.17 0.55
N PHE A 20 -7.30 -1.00 -0.09
CA PHE A 20 -8.52 -0.36 -0.55
C PHE A 20 -8.85 -0.85 -1.96
N ILE A 21 -10.08 -1.29 -2.17
CA ILE A 21 -10.68 -1.58 -3.47
C ILE A 21 -11.97 -0.79 -3.56
N GLY A 22 -12.17 -0.06 -4.65
CA GLY A 22 -13.43 0.66 -4.87
C GLY A 22 -13.60 1.06 -6.31
N ASP A 23 -14.84 1.22 -6.75
CA ASP A 23 -15.16 1.50 -8.14
C ASP A 23 -15.39 3.00 -8.39
N GLU A 24 -14.88 3.50 -9.50
CA GLU A 24 -15.09 4.87 -10.00
C GLU A 24 -15.56 4.78 -11.46
N GLY A 25 -16.88 4.67 -11.66
CA GLY A 25 -17.48 4.42 -12.97
C GLY A 25 -17.03 3.06 -13.52
N ASP A 26 -16.51 3.04 -14.74
CA ASP A 26 -16.03 1.80 -15.41
C ASP A 26 -14.61 1.37 -14.99
N SER A 27 -14.05 1.97 -13.93
CA SER A 27 -12.68 1.69 -13.48
C SER A 27 -12.62 1.41 -11.99
N SER A 28 -12.08 0.25 -11.62
CA SER A 28 -11.79 -0.06 -10.23
C SER A 28 -10.46 0.57 -9.81
N TRP A 29 -10.39 1.03 -8.57
CA TRP A 29 -9.17 1.45 -7.91
C TRP A 29 -8.70 0.37 -6.96
N ILE A 30 -7.39 0.15 -6.95
CA ILE A 30 -6.69 -0.69 -5.99
C ILE A 30 -5.58 0.15 -5.37
N ALA A 31 -5.60 0.28 -4.05
CA ALA A 31 -4.58 0.99 -3.32
C ALA A 31 -4.16 0.21 -2.06
N PRO A 32 -3.00 -0.46 -2.05
CA PRO A 32 -2.42 -0.92 -0.80
C PRO A 32 -1.97 0.30 0.01
N LEU A 33 -2.32 0.32 1.29
CA LEU A 33 -1.95 1.36 2.23
C LEU A 33 -1.05 0.79 3.32
N GLU A 34 0.02 1.51 3.61
CA GLU A 34 0.89 1.25 4.76
C GLU A 34 0.94 2.49 5.64
N LEU A 35 0.63 2.35 6.93
CA LEU A 35 0.46 3.45 7.87
C LEU A 35 1.58 3.41 8.92
N LYS A 36 2.34 4.49 9.03
CA LYS A 36 3.33 4.66 10.10
C LYS A 36 3.05 5.90 10.94
N ARG A 37 2.71 5.70 12.21
CA ARG A 37 2.60 6.80 13.19
C ARG A 37 3.96 7.42 13.54
N GLY A 38 4.99 6.59 13.62
CA GLY A 38 6.33 6.96 14.07
C GLY A 38 7.30 7.34 12.95
N LYS A 39 8.57 6.92 13.10
CA LYS A 39 9.62 7.15 12.10
C LYS A 39 9.28 6.41 10.81
N LEU A 40 9.34 7.14 9.70
CA LEU A 40 9.19 6.57 8.38
C LEU A 40 10.45 5.76 8.02
N ARG A 41 10.27 4.49 7.65
CA ARG A 41 11.33 3.62 7.12
C ARG A 41 10.95 3.13 5.73
N ALA A 42 11.45 3.80 4.70
CA ALA A 42 11.06 3.59 3.30
C ALA A 42 11.28 2.14 2.85
N LYS A 43 12.41 1.51 3.21
CA LYS A 43 12.70 0.12 2.84
C LYS A 43 11.62 -0.85 3.34
N GLU A 44 11.18 -0.66 4.58
CA GLU A 44 10.15 -1.49 5.21
C GLU A 44 8.79 -1.26 4.56
N MET A 45 8.38 0.01 4.44
CA MET A 45 7.10 0.36 3.82
C MET A 45 7.01 -0.08 2.36
N LEU A 46 8.09 0.02 1.59
CA LEU A 46 8.13 -0.49 0.21
C LEU A 46 7.92 -1.99 0.14
N ALA A 47 8.54 -2.75 1.05
CA ALA A 47 8.35 -4.20 1.12
C ALA A 47 6.91 -4.57 1.48
N GLN A 48 6.30 -3.85 2.42
CA GLN A 48 4.92 -4.06 2.84
C GLN A 48 3.93 -3.68 1.74
N LEU A 49 4.11 -2.52 1.09
CA LEU A 49 3.29 -2.12 -0.06
C LEU A 49 3.40 -3.10 -1.22
N GLN A 50 4.60 -3.65 -1.47
CA GLN A 50 4.78 -4.69 -2.48
C GLN A 50 4.09 -6.00 -2.11
N ALA A 51 4.03 -6.35 -0.82
CA ALA A 51 3.25 -7.48 -0.36
C ALA A 51 1.74 -7.24 -0.56
N GLY A 52 1.25 -6.04 -0.26
CA GLY A 52 -0.13 -5.64 -0.55
C GLY A 52 -0.47 -5.73 -2.04
N ALA A 53 0.44 -5.30 -2.91
CA ALA A 53 0.26 -5.45 -4.36
C ALA A 53 0.14 -6.92 -4.79
N LYS A 54 0.95 -7.81 -4.22
CA LYS A 54 0.87 -9.26 -4.51
C LYS A 54 -0.44 -9.89 -4.03
N ILE A 55 -0.98 -9.42 -2.91
CA ILE A 55 -2.30 -9.85 -2.43
C ILE A 55 -3.38 -9.33 -3.38
N ALA A 56 -3.31 -8.05 -3.78
CA ALA A 56 -4.23 -7.46 -4.73
C ALA A 56 -4.26 -8.19 -6.09
N GLU A 57 -3.10 -8.65 -6.58
CA GLU A 57 -3.01 -9.46 -7.81
C GLU A 57 -3.77 -10.78 -7.73
N ARG A 58 -3.93 -11.36 -6.54
CA ARG A 58 -4.64 -12.62 -6.33
C ARG A 58 -6.15 -12.44 -6.20
N ILE A 59 -6.58 -11.32 -5.62
CA ILE A 59 -8.00 -11.07 -5.32
C ILE A 59 -8.71 -10.34 -6.45
N VAL A 60 -8.02 -9.53 -7.25
CA VAL A 60 -8.64 -8.79 -8.36
C VAL A 60 -8.44 -9.53 -9.67
N PRO A 61 -9.52 -9.88 -10.40
CA PRO A 61 -9.45 -10.56 -11.70
C PRO A 61 -8.54 -9.85 -12.71
N HIS A 62 -7.68 -10.61 -13.39
CA HIS A 62 -6.68 -10.07 -14.30
C HIS A 62 -7.25 -9.27 -15.48
N ASN A 63 -8.48 -9.58 -15.89
CA ASN A 63 -9.23 -8.92 -16.96
C ASN A 63 -9.81 -7.55 -16.57
N ASP A 64 -9.90 -7.24 -15.27
CA ASP A 64 -10.41 -5.94 -14.82
C ASP A 64 -9.41 -4.83 -15.08
N ARG A 65 -9.90 -3.73 -15.65
CA ARG A 65 -9.13 -2.49 -15.84
C ARG A 65 -9.01 -1.75 -14.52
N ALA A 66 -8.13 -2.24 -13.66
CA ALA A 66 -7.88 -1.63 -12.36
C ALA A 66 -6.77 -0.57 -12.41
N ARG A 67 -7.07 0.62 -11.89
CA ARG A 67 -6.10 1.67 -11.59
C ARG A 67 -5.41 1.32 -10.28
N PHE A 68 -4.08 1.35 -10.26
CA PHE A 68 -3.30 0.96 -9.09
C PHE A 68 -2.47 2.12 -8.52
N ARG A 69 -2.57 2.38 -7.22
CA ARG A 69 -1.79 3.41 -6.53
C ARG A 69 -1.35 2.95 -5.14
N PRO A 70 -0.06 2.63 -4.93
CA PRO A 70 0.45 2.30 -3.60
C PRO A 70 0.57 3.57 -2.75
N ILE A 71 0.10 3.54 -1.50
CA ILE A 71 0.03 4.72 -0.63
C ILE A 71 0.79 4.48 0.68
N ALA A 72 1.80 5.29 0.92
CA ALA A 72 2.49 5.39 2.21
C ALA A 72 1.87 6.53 3.03
N VAL A 73 1.24 6.19 4.15
CA VAL A 73 0.64 7.15 5.07
C VAL A 73 1.56 7.35 6.28
N TYR A 74 1.81 8.60 6.68
CA TYR A 74 2.69 8.91 7.80
C TYR A 74 2.10 9.96 8.75
N GLY A 75 2.20 9.71 10.06
CA GLY A 75 1.72 10.62 11.12
C GLY A 75 2.83 11.43 11.80
N GLY A 76 4.07 10.95 11.74
CA GLY A 76 5.23 11.54 12.42
C GLY A 76 6.09 12.45 11.53
N LYS A 77 7.30 12.75 12.00
CA LYS A 77 8.32 13.42 11.18
C LYS A 77 8.84 12.44 10.13
N ALA A 78 8.79 12.84 8.86
CA ALA A 78 9.39 12.11 7.75
C ALA A 78 10.63 12.86 7.25
N HIS A 79 11.81 12.28 7.49
CA HIS A 79 13.07 12.86 7.00
C HIS A 79 13.04 13.01 5.48
N LEU A 80 13.64 14.09 4.96
CA LEU A 80 13.63 14.38 3.52
C LEU A 80 14.18 13.21 2.69
N ALA A 81 15.25 12.56 3.15
CA ALA A 81 15.83 11.40 2.49
C ALA A 81 14.85 10.23 2.37
N GLU A 82 14.13 9.91 3.46
CA GLU A 82 13.14 8.83 3.49
C GLU A 82 11.93 9.14 2.60
N ARG A 83 11.46 10.40 2.60
CA ARG A 83 10.40 10.85 1.69
C ARG A 83 10.83 10.72 0.23
N LYS A 84 12.03 11.22 -0.10
CA LYS A 84 12.60 11.14 -1.45
C LYS A 84 12.71 9.68 -1.89
N ARG A 85 13.19 8.81 -1.00
CA ARG A 85 13.31 7.37 -1.24
C ARG A 85 11.96 6.72 -1.53
N LEU A 86 10.92 7.01 -0.74
CA LEU A 86 9.58 6.50 -1.06
C LEU A 86 9.07 7.01 -2.41
N SER A 87 9.16 8.32 -2.67
CA SER A 87 8.63 8.90 -3.90
C SER A 87 9.38 8.48 -5.17
N SER A 88 10.66 8.12 -5.06
CA SER A 88 11.48 7.68 -6.20
C SER A 88 11.37 6.18 -6.48
N ASN A 89 11.02 5.38 -5.47
CA ASN A 89 10.84 3.94 -5.63
C ASN A 89 9.44 3.61 -6.17
N ARG A 90 9.31 2.39 -6.70
CA ARG A 90 8.09 1.92 -7.34
C ARG A 90 7.67 0.57 -6.79
N VAL A 91 6.37 0.34 -6.75
CA VAL A 91 5.75 -0.95 -6.45
C VAL A 91 5.23 -1.56 -7.75
N ARG A 92 5.48 -2.85 -7.94
CA ARG A 92 5.02 -3.57 -9.12
C ARG A 92 3.61 -4.13 -8.89
N PHE A 93 2.73 -3.92 -9.86
CA PHE A 93 1.40 -4.51 -9.95
C PHE A 93 1.10 -4.84 -11.42
N ARG A 94 0.78 -6.09 -11.75
CA ARG A 94 0.49 -6.60 -13.11
C ARG A 94 1.50 -6.11 -14.15
N SER A 95 2.79 -6.33 -13.87
CA SER A 95 3.93 -5.89 -14.69
C SER A 95 4.13 -4.37 -14.83
N GLN A 96 3.25 -3.53 -14.28
CA GLN A 96 3.44 -2.09 -14.24
C GLN A 96 4.16 -1.66 -12.97
N LYS A 97 5.06 -0.66 -13.09
CA LYS A 97 5.78 -0.07 -11.96
C LYS A 97 5.16 1.26 -11.57
N ASN A 98 4.51 1.30 -10.41
CA ASN A 98 3.72 2.43 -9.93
C ASN A 98 4.46 3.19 -8.82
N ARG A 99 4.50 4.53 -8.93
CA ARG A 99 5.10 5.40 -7.90
C ARG A 99 4.27 5.37 -6.62
N VAL A 100 4.96 5.42 -5.47
CA VAL A 100 4.32 5.53 -4.16
C VAL A 100 3.81 6.95 -3.93
N ALA A 101 2.52 7.07 -3.64
CA ALA A 101 1.95 8.30 -3.12
C ALA A 101 2.27 8.41 -1.63
N LEU A 102 2.81 9.56 -1.22
CA LEU A 102 3.11 9.86 0.17
C LEU A 102 2.03 10.80 0.72
N VAL A 103 1.38 10.39 1.81
CA VAL A 103 0.20 11.07 2.36
C VAL A 103 0.39 11.28 3.86
N ARG A 104 0.11 12.47 4.36
CA ARG A 104 0.18 12.74 5.80
C ARG A 104 -1.12 12.29 6.47
N CYS A 105 -1.07 11.72 7.68
CA CYS A 105 -2.28 11.42 8.44
C CYS A 105 -3.17 12.67 8.58
N GLY A 106 -4.49 12.48 8.49
CA GLY A 106 -5.48 13.56 8.49
C GLY A 106 -5.69 14.23 7.13
N THR A 107 -4.96 13.85 6.08
CA THR A 107 -5.21 14.34 4.71
C THR A 107 -6.09 13.38 3.92
N SER A 108 -6.87 13.91 2.98
CA SER A 108 -7.78 13.12 2.16
C SER A 108 -7.04 12.15 1.23
N LEU A 109 -7.44 10.87 1.26
CA LEU A 109 -6.93 9.84 0.34
C LEU A 109 -7.32 10.09 -1.11
N LEU A 110 -8.45 10.77 -1.36
CA LEU A 110 -8.96 11.01 -2.72
C LEU A 110 -7.93 11.78 -3.58
N GLY A 111 -7.28 12.77 -2.98
CA GLY A 111 -6.23 13.54 -3.65
C GLY A 111 -5.01 12.67 -4.00
N ALA A 112 -4.68 11.70 -3.16
CA ALA A 112 -3.54 10.80 -3.38
C ALA A 112 -3.77 9.80 -4.51
N LEU A 113 -5.02 9.33 -4.65
CA LEU A 113 -5.46 8.46 -5.74
C LEU A 113 -5.47 9.22 -7.07
N LYS A 114 -6.06 10.42 -7.11
CA LYS A 114 -6.27 11.16 -8.36
C LYS A 114 -5.04 11.90 -8.89
N LYS A 115 -3.97 12.05 -8.09
CA LYS A 115 -2.78 12.82 -8.49
C LYS A 115 -2.05 12.15 -9.65
N ARG A 116 -2.18 12.72 -10.85
CA ARG A 116 -1.33 12.42 -12.01
C ARG A 116 0.09 12.87 -11.67
N THR A 117 1.05 11.94 -11.65
CA THR A 117 2.47 12.18 -11.35
C THR A 117 3.34 11.59 -12.43
#